data_AF-A3P2L7-F1
#
_entry.id   AF-A3P2L7-F1
#
_cell.length_a   1.000
_cell.length_b   1.000
_cell.length_c   1.000
_cell.angle_alpha   90.00
_cell.angle_beta   90.00
_cell.angle_gamma   90.00
#
_symmetry.space_group_name_H-M   'P 1'
#
loop_
_entity.id
_entity.type
_entity.pdbx_description
1 polymer ?
#
loop_
_entity_poly.entity_id
_entity_poly.type
_entity_poly.pdbx_seq_one_letter_code
_entity_poly.pdbx_strand_id
1 'polypeptide(L)' 'MPKRVSEMNRACGARVWSNPRGFAFPGAHATYQQAKRSILGPLKRRGLLKCPEIL' A
#
# COMPACT_ATOMS: atom_id res chain seq x y z
N MET A 1 -17.94 5.45 6.04
CA MET A 1 -17.01 4.44 5.48
C MET A 1 -15.55 4.46 5.99
N PRO A 2 -14.98 5.53 6.59
CA PRO A 2 -13.58 5.51 7.07
C PRO A 2 -13.29 4.52 8.23
N LYS A 3 -14.28 4.25 9.08
CA LYS A 3 -14.14 3.39 10.28
C LYS A 3 -13.69 1.97 9.94
N ARG A 4 -14.26 1.35 8.90
CA ARG A 4 -13.91 -0.01 8.47
C ARG A 4 -12.44 -0.15 8.06
N VAL A 5 -11.92 0.82 7.31
CA VAL A 5 -10.51 0.81 6.86
C VAL A 5 -9.58 1.03 8.04
N SER A 6 -9.95 1.92 8.98
CA SER A 6 -9.15 2.15 10.19
C SER A 6 -9.08 0.91 11.10
N GLU A 7 -10.20 0.21 11.29
CA GLU A 7 -10.27 -1.05 12.04
C GLU A 7 -9.45 -2.15 11.38
N MET A 8 -9.57 -2.30 10.06
CA MET A 8 -8.76 -3.24 9.29
C MET A 8 -7.27 -2.95 9.42
N ASN A 9 -6.87 -1.68 9.28
CA ASN A 9 -5.47 -1.29 9.45
C ASN A 9 -4.96 -1.63 10.86
N ARG A 10 -5.77 -1.41 11.91
CA ARG A 10 -5.42 -1.81 13.27
C ARG A 10 -5.28 -3.33 13.41
N ALA A 11 -6.22 -4.10 12.85
CA ALA A 11 -6.18 -5.56 12.90
C ALA A 11 -4.95 -6.14 12.17
N CYS A 12 -4.52 -5.51 11.08
CA CYS A 12 -3.31 -5.88 10.35
C CYS A 12 -2.01 -5.30 10.97
N GLY A 13 -2.08 -4.56 12.08
CA GLY A 13 -0.92 -3.87 12.66
C GLY A 13 -0.33 -2.79 11.74
N ALA A 14 -1.08 -2.36 10.73
CA ALA A 14 -0.65 -1.40 9.74
C ALA A 14 -0.54 -0.01 10.37
N ARG A 15 0.69 0.53 10.40
CA ARG A 15 0.96 1.91 10.84
C ARG A 15 0.63 2.88 9.72
N VAL A 16 -0.66 3.17 9.55
CA VAL A 16 -1.15 4.12 8.55
C VAL A 16 -1.23 5.51 9.18
N TRP A 17 -0.67 6.51 8.49
CA TRP A 17 -0.63 7.87 8.98
C TRP A 17 -2.03 8.51 8.98
N SER A 18 -2.40 9.15 10.10
CA SER A 18 -3.65 9.90 10.23
C SER A 18 -3.59 11.26 9.52
N ASN A 19 -2.40 11.86 9.42
CA ASN A 19 -2.16 13.14 8.74
C ASN A 19 -0.94 13.04 7.81
N PRO A 20 -1.13 13.04 6.47
CA PRO A 20 -0.03 12.99 5.51
C PRO A 20 0.82 14.27 5.49
N ARG A 21 0.31 15.42 5.96
CA ARG A 21 1.03 16.72 5.97
C ARG A 21 1.94 16.92 7.18
N GLY A 22 1.73 16.15 8.26
CA GLY A 22 2.55 16.22 9.48
C GLY A 22 3.76 15.29 9.46
N PHE A 23 3.99 14.55 8.38
CA PHE A 23 4.98 13.48 8.32
C PHE A 23 6.21 13.89 7.51
N ALA A 24 7.25 14.34 8.21
CA ALA A 24 8.54 14.71 7.63
C ALA A 24 9.44 13.47 7.49
N PHE A 25 9.10 12.54 6.59
CA PHE A 25 9.97 11.42 6.24
C PHE A 25 10.20 11.39 4.73
N PRO A 26 11.18 12.17 4.22
CA PRO A 26 11.39 12.36 2.79
C PRO A 26 11.56 11.04 2.00
N GLY A 27 12.09 9.99 2.66
CA GLY A 27 12.34 8.68 2.06
C GLY A 27 11.17 7.69 2.10
N ALA A 28 10.05 8.01 2.75
CA ALA A 28 8.93 7.08 2.88
C ALA A 28 8.30 6.74 1.52
N HIS A 29 8.17 7.74 0.64
CA HIS A 29 7.66 7.51 -0.72
C HIS A 29 8.59 6.61 -1.53
N ALA A 30 9.91 6.85 -1.48
CA ALA A 30 10.90 6.03 -2.18
C ALA A 30 10.88 4.58 -1.69
N THR A 31 10.82 4.37 -0.38
CA THR A 31 10.74 3.05 0.25
C THR A 31 9.47 2.30 -0.18
N TYR A 32 8.33 3.00 -0.19
CA TYR A 32 7.06 2.45 -0.66
C TYR A 32 7.14 2.01 -2.13
N GLN A 33 7.70 2.84 -3.01
CA GLN A 33 7.84 2.51 -4.43
C GLN A 33 8.79 1.33 -4.67
N GLN A 34 9.88 1.26 -3.90
CA GLN A 34 10.81 0.13 -3.97
C GLN A 34 10.12 -1.18 -3.57
N ALA A 35 9.42 -1.19 -2.43
CA ALA A 35 8.65 -2.35 -1.98
C ALA A 35 7.57 -2.76 -2.98
N LYS A 36 6.86 -1.78 -3.57
CA LYS A 36 5.85 -2.04 -4.60
C LYS A 36 6.46 -2.74 -5.82
N ARG A 37 7.62 -2.30 -6.28
CA ARG A 37 8.33 -2.92 -7.42
C ARG A 37 8.80 -4.34 -7.11
N SER A 38 9.31 -4.58 -5.90
CA SER A 38 9.82 -5.91 -5.51
C SER A 38 8.71 -6.97 -5.43
N ILE A 39 7.50 -6.59 -5.00
CA ILE A 39 6.36 -7.52 -4.93
C ILE A 39 5.61 -7.68 -6.25
N LEU A 40 5.70 -6.70 -7.16
CA LEU A 40 4.94 -6.70 -8.42
C LEU A 40 5.25 -7.92 -9.30
N GLY A 41 6.53 -8.25 -9.49
CA GLY A 41 6.96 -9.39 -10.30
C GLY A 41 6.42 -10.74 -9.77
N PRO A 42 6.64 -11.07 -8.48
CA PRO A 42 6.05 -12.25 -7.86
C PRO A 42 4.53 -12.34 -7.96
N LEU A 43 3.82 -11.24 -7.74
CA LEU A 43 2.35 -11.24 -7.79
C LEU A 43 1.81 -11.47 -9.21
N LYS A 44 2.45 -10.89 -10.23
CA LYS A 44 2.13 -11.16 -11.64
C LYS A 44 2.34 -12.63 -12.00
N ARG A 45 3.49 -13.20 -11.63
CA ARG A 45 3.80 -14.62 -11.91
C ARG A 45 2.80 -15.59 -11.27
N ARG A 46 2.25 -15.22 -10.11
CA ARG A 46 1.26 -16.03 -9.39
C ARG A 46 -0.18 -15.80 -9.87
N GLY A 47 -0.40 -14.94 -10.87
CA GLY A 47 -1.75 -14.59 -11.34
C GLY A 47 -2.60 -13.83 -10.32
N LEU A 48 -1.98 -13.30 -9.26
CA LEU A 48 -2.68 -12.60 -8.16
C LEU A 48 -3.00 -11.13 -8.50
N LEU A 49 -2.44 -10.63 -9.59
CA LEU A 49 -2.78 -9.32 -10.15
C LEU A 49 -3.55 -9.54 -11.43
N LYS A 50 -4.83 -9.16 -11.44
CA LYS A 50 -5.56 -8.95 -12.69
C LYS A 50 -5.04 -7.67 -13.32
N CYS A 51 -4.61 -7.74 -14.58
CA CYS A 51 -4.52 -6.51 -15.37
C CYS A 51 -5.92 -5.89 -15.38
N PRO A 52 -6.08 -4.60 -15.05
CA PRO A 52 -7.35 -3.95 -15.33
C PRO A 52 -7.61 -4.11 -16.83
N GLU A 53 -8.75 -4.71 -17.18
CA GLU A 53 -9.29 -4.57 -18.53
C GLU A 53 -9.56 -3.07 -18.69
N ILE A 54 -8.67 -2.39 -19.43
CA ILE A 54 -8.92 -1.02 -19.84
C ILE A 54 -9.98 -1.16 -20.93
N LEU A 55 -11.25 -1.04 -20.53
CA LEU A 55 -12.39 -0.79 -21.41
C LEU A 55 -12.44 0.72 -21.72
#